data_AF-A0A9W4WY25-F1
#
_entry.id   AF-A0A9W4WY25-F1
#
_cell.length_a   1.000
_cell.length_b   1.000
_cell.length_c   1.000
_cell.angle_alpha   90.00
_cell.angle_beta   90.00
_cell.angle_gamma   90.00
#
_symmetry.space_group_name_H-M   'P 1'
#
loop_
_entity.id
_entity.type
_entity.pdbx_description
1 polymer ?
#
loop_
_entity_poly.entity_id
_entity_poly.type
_entity_poly.pdbx_seq_one_letter_code
_entity_poly.pdbx_strand_id
1 'polypeptide(L)'
;MYRKDMMKHKPHNMPMTKYSKLVSEWWKKLSADEKAKLQRQYQIDRDQKLQKVVSARDIAETREEIECENSRYQDEANILPKGMKKDCYFTESPTENFEI
;
A
#
# COMPACT_ATOMS: atom_id res chain seq x y z
N MET A 1 -23.99 7.05 -7.18
CA MET A 1 -22.61 7.46 -7.47
C MET A 1 -22.54 8.66 -8.40
N TYR A 2 -23.33 8.70 -9.48
CA TYR A 2 -23.44 9.85 -10.40
C TYR A 2 -23.42 11.23 -9.74
N ARG A 3 -24.24 11.47 -8.71
CA ARG A 3 -24.27 12.78 -8.02
C ARG A 3 -22.90 13.15 -7.42
N LYS A 4 -22.18 12.20 -6.82
CA LYS A 4 -20.85 12.41 -6.22
C LYS A 4 -19.79 12.71 -7.29
N ASP A 5 -19.84 12.01 -8.42
CA ASP A 5 -18.88 12.28 -9.51
C ASP A 5 -19.12 13.64 -10.14
N MET A 6 -20.37 14.01 -10.39
CA MET A 6 -20.70 15.35 -10.88
C MET A 6 -20.28 16.45 -9.90
N MET A 7 -20.32 16.21 -8.58
CA MET A 7 -19.84 17.19 -7.60
C MET A 7 -18.35 17.52 -7.75
N LYS A 8 -17.52 16.61 -8.29
CA LYS A 8 -16.10 16.89 -8.58
C LYS A 8 -15.93 17.97 -9.67
N HIS A 9 -16.93 18.10 -10.54
CA HIS A 9 -16.96 19.05 -11.64
C HIS A 9 -17.83 20.28 -11.33
N LYS A 10 -18.10 20.53 -10.04
CA LYS A 10 -18.92 21.67 -9.62
C LYS A 10 -18.24 22.99 -10.00
N PRO A 11 -18.94 23.90 -10.71
CA PRO A 11 -18.41 25.24 -10.96
C PRO A 11 -18.29 26.04 -9.67
N HIS A 12 -17.23 26.83 -9.56
CA HIS A 12 -16.93 27.60 -8.33
C HIS A 12 -18.01 28.66 -8.03
N ASN A 13 -18.60 29.23 -9.08
CA ASN A 13 -19.57 30.33 -9.00
C ASN A 13 -21.00 29.88 -8.64
N MET A 14 -21.21 28.62 -8.25
CA MET A 14 -22.54 28.10 -7.91
C MET A 14 -22.57 27.53 -6.48
N PRO A 15 -23.61 27.82 -5.67
CA PRO A 15 -23.76 27.19 -4.37
C PRO A 15 -24.06 25.69 -4.50
N MET A 16 -23.54 24.91 -3.54
CA MET A 16 -23.65 23.44 -3.53
C MET A 16 -25.10 22.94 -3.62
N THR A 17 -26.02 23.62 -2.94
CA THR A 17 -27.44 23.27 -2.93
C THR A 17 -28.09 23.39 -4.30
N LYS A 18 -27.78 24.44 -5.07
CA LYS A 18 -28.29 24.63 -6.44
C LYS A 18 -27.70 23.59 -7.38
N TYR A 19 -26.39 23.36 -7.30
CA TYR A 19 -25.72 22.39 -8.17
C TYR A 19 -26.21 20.95 -7.91
N SER A 20 -26.38 20.58 -6.64
CA SER A 20 -26.94 19.27 -6.27
C SER A 20 -28.35 19.05 -6.82
N LYS A 21 -29.21 20.10 -6.79
CA LYS A 21 -30.56 20.05 -7.40
C LYS A 21 -30.47 19.83 -8.92
N LEU A 22 -29.64 20.59 -9.63
CA LEU A 22 -29.45 20.44 -11.08
C LEU A 22 -28.99 19.04 -11.47
N VAL A 23 -28.00 18.49 -10.77
CA VAL A 23 -27.52 17.13 -11.02
C VAL A 23 -28.62 16.09 -10.79
N SER A 24 -29.55 16.35 -9.86
CA SER A 24 -30.72 15.50 -9.65
C SER A 24 -31.67 15.51 -10.83
N GLU A 25 -31.88 16.69 -11.42
CA GLU A 25 -32.72 16.85 -12.62
C GLU A 25 -32.07 16.21 -13.84
N TRP A 26 -30.75 16.38 -14.01
CA TRP A 26 -30.00 15.70 -15.07
C TRP A 26 -30.12 14.19 -14.93
N TRP A 27 -29.97 13.64 -13.72
CA TRP A 27 -30.17 12.21 -13.48
C TRP A 27 -31.57 11.74 -13.88
N LYS A 28 -32.61 12.53 -13.60
CA LYS A 28 -33.99 12.18 -14.00
C LYS A 28 -34.15 12.14 -15.52
N LYS A 29 -33.50 13.08 -16.22
CA LYS A 29 -33.54 13.22 -17.69
C LYS A 29 -32.75 12.14 -18.45
N LEU A 30 -31.80 11.47 -17.80
CA LEU A 30 -31.06 10.37 -18.42
C LEU A 30 -31.99 9.22 -18.80
N SER A 31 -31.72 8.63 -19.97
CA SER A 31 -32.39 7.42 -20.45
C SER A 31 -32.11 6.21 -19.54
N ALA A 32 -32.92 5.17 -19.68
CA ALA A 32 -32.71 3.92 -18.93
C ALA A 32 -31.35 3.29 -19.27
N ASP A 33 -30.94 3.34 -20.53
CA ASP A 33 -29.67 2.77 -21.00
C ASP A 33 -28.46 3.51 -20.42
N GLU A 34 -28.49 4.84 -20.38
CA GLU A 34 -27.42 5.63 -19.76
C GLU A 34 -27.32 5.35 -18.25
N LYS A 35 -28.46 5.22 -17.58
CA LYS A 35 -28.50 4.84 -16.15
C LYS A 35 -27.91 3.45 -15.95
N ALA A 36 -28.25 2.48 -16.80
CA ALA A 36 -27.72 1.12 -16.74
C ALA A 36 -26.20 1.10 -16.97
N LYS A 37 -25.70 1.88 -17.93
CA LYS A 37 -24.25 2.03 -18.19
C LYS A 37 -23.52 2.60 -16.98
N LEU A 38 -24.04 3.67 -16.39
CA LEU A 38 -23.47 4.29 -15.19
C LEU A 38 -23.51 3.35 -13.98
N GLN A 39 -24.56 2.54 -13.85
CA GLN A 39 -24.66 1.52 -12.80
C GLN A 39 -23.65 0.39 -12.99
N ARG A 40 -23.46 -0.09 -14.22
CA ARG A 40 -22.40 -1.07 -14.53
C ARG A 40 -21.01 -0.52 -14.23
N GLN A 41 -20.72 0.71 -14.64
CA GLN A 41 -19.42 1.33 -14.34
C GLN A 41 -19.18 1.41 -12.84
N TYR A 42 -20.20 1.82 -12.07
CA TYR A 42 -20.11 1.85 -10.62
C TYR A 42 -19.79 0.48 -10.00
N GLN A 43 -20.42 -0.58 -10.52
CA GLN A 43 -20.20 -1.94 -10.05
C GLN A 43 -18.73 -2.36 -10.26
N ILE A 44 -18.19 -2.10 -11.45
CA ILE A 44 -16.79 -2.36 -11.78
C ILE A 44 -15.85 -1.57 -10.86
N ASP A 45 -16.06 -0.27 -10.70
CA ASP A 45 -15.20 0.59 -9.88
C ASP A 45 -15.21 0.14 -8.40
N ARG A 46 -16.38 -0.29 -7.89
CA ARG A 46 -16.53 -0.81 -6.54
C ARG A 46 -15.74 -2.10 -6.36
N ASP A 47 -15.88 -3.03 -7.29
CA ASP A 47 -15.26 -4.34 -7.20
C ASP A 47 -13.73 -4.22 -7.36
N GLN A 48 -13.23 -3.32 -8.23
CA GLN A 48 -11.81 -2.96 -8.31
C GLN A 48 -11.28 -2.34 -7.00
N LYS A 49 -12.07 -1.45 -6.37
CA LYS A 49 -11.66 -0.85 -5.09
C LYS A 49 -11.55 -1.91 -3.99
N LEU A 50 -12.46 -2.88 -3.97
CA LEU A 50 -12.40 -4.00 -3.03
C LEU A 50 -11.16 -4.86 -3.28
N GLN A 51 -10.83 -5.18 -4.53
CA GLN A 51 -9.60 -5.91 -4.86
C GLN A 51 -8.34 -5.19 -4.37
N LYS A 52 -8.25 -3.87 -4.56
CA LYS A 52 -7.13 -3.06 -4.07
C LYS A 52 -7.00 -3.07 -2.54
N VAL A 53 -8.13 -3.08 -1.84
CA VAL A 53 -8.14 -3.15 -0.37
C VAL A 53 -7.72 -4.54 0.11
N VAL A 54 -8.16 -5.60 -0.56
CA VAL A 54 -7.72 -6.98 -0.27
C VAL A 54 -6.21 -7.09 -0.50
N SER A 55 -5.71 -6.71 -1.67
CA SER A 55 -4.27 -6.76 -1.95
C SER A 55 -3.43 -5.93 -0.98
N ALA A 56 -3.94 -4.77 -0.52
CA ALA A 56 -3.23 -3.95 0.44
C ALA A 56 -3.18 -4.58 1.85
N ARG A 57 -4.19 -5.36 2.22
CA ARG A 57 -4.18 -6.16 3.46
C ARG A 57 -3.21 -7.32 3.34
N ASP A 58 -3.24 -8.03 2.22
CA ASP A 58 -2.34 -9.16 1.97
C ASP A 58 -0.87 -8.71 2.07
N ILE A 59 -0.54 -7.53 1.51
CA ILE A 59 0.79 -6.91 1.60
C ILE A 59 1.15 -6.48 3.03
N ALA A 60 0.18 -5.97 3.80
CA ALA A 60 0.42 -5.56 5.19
C ALA A 60 0.67 -6.77 6.10
N GLU A 61 -0.07 -7.87 5.87
CA GLU A 61 0.08 -9.12 6.61
C GLU A 61 1.44 -9.77 6.31
N THR A 62 1.88 -9.79 5.04
CA THR A 62 3.24 -10.23 4.70
C THR A 62 4.33 -9.34 5.31
N ARG A 63 4.08 -8.03 5.42
CA ARG A 63 5.05 -7.12 6.04
C ARG A 63 5.19 -7.35 7.55
N GLU A 64 4.08 -7.59 8.25
CA GLU A 64 4.10 -7.93 9.68
C GLU A 64 4.78 -9.29 9.92
N GLU A 65 4.54 -10.28 9.05
CA GLU A 65 5.24 -11.57 9.09
C GLU A 65 6.75 -11.41 8.89
N ILE A 66 7.18 -10.61 7.91
CA ILE A 66 8.60 -10.32 7.65
C ILE A 66 9.24 -9.56 8.82
N GLU A 67 8.54 -8.60 9.43
CA GLU A 67 9.04 -7.89 10.63
C GLU A 67 9.17 -8.84 11.83
N CYS A 68 8.22 -9.77 12.03
CA CYS A 68 8.29 -10.81 13.07
C CYS A 68 9.45 -11.80 12.85
N GLU A 69 9.65 -12.25 11.61
CA GLU A 69 10.73 -13.16 11.24
C GLU A 69 12.11 -12.48 11.45
N ASN A 70 12.25 -11.23 11.02
CA ASN A 70 13.48 -10.45 11.22
C ASN A 70 13.80 -10.21 12.70
N SER A 71 12.78 -10.05 13.56
CA SER A 71 12.99 -9.97 15.02
C SER A 71 13.50 -11.31 15.59
N ARG A 72 12.95 -12.44 15.14
CA ARG A 72 13.38 -13.78 15.59
C ARG A 72 14.84 -14.07 15.25
N TYR A 73 15.29 -13.66 14.06
CA TYR A 73 16.70 -13.80 13.66
C TYR A 73 17.66 -12.91 14.46
N GLN A 74 17.23 -11.76 14.98
CA GLN A 74 18.07 -10.92 15.84
C GLN A 74 18.24 -11.49 17.26
N ASP A 75 17.25 -12.24 17.75
CA ASP A 75 17.34 -12.94 19.03
C ASP A 75 18.26 -14.17 18.94
N GLU A 76 18.26 -14.88 17.80
CA GLU A 76 19.16 -16.02 17.54
C GLU A 76 20.64 -15.59 17.38
N ALA A 77 20.89 -14.43 16.77
CA ALA A 77 22.25 -13.88 16.62
C ALA A 77 22.89 -13.42 17.95
N ASN A 78 22.09 -13.30 19.03
CA ASN A 78 22.56 -12.92 20.37
C ASN A 78 22.79 -14.12 21.32
N ILE A 79 22.65 -15.36 20.85
CA ILE A 79 23.07 -16.55 21.60
C ILE A 79 24.56 -16.82 21.29
N LEU A 80 25.43 -15.89 21.68
CA LEU A 80 26.86 -16.16 21.84
C LEU A 80 27.03 -16.94 23.15
N PRO A 81 27.71 -18.10 23.17
CA PRO A 81 28.00 -18.78 24.42
C PRO A 81 28.82 -17.85 25.32
N LYS A 82 28.27 -17.54 26.50
CA LYS A 82 28.94 -16.75 27.53
C LYS A 82 30.23 -17.46 27.93
N GLY A 83 31.38 -16.87 27.56
CA GLY A 83 32.66 -17.20 28.18
C GLY A 83 33.81 -17.48 27.23
N MET A 84 34.25 -16.51 26.43
CA MET A 84 35.63 -16.46 25.97
C MET A 84 36.18 -15.05 26.14
N LYS A 85 37.21 -14.94 26.98
CA LYS A 85 37.99 -13.72 27.19
C LYS A 85 38.72 -13.39 25.89
N LYS A 86 38.68 -12.12 25.48
CA LYS A 86 39.53 -11.59 24.42
C LYS A 86 40.94 -11.40 24.98
N ASP A 87 41.76 -12.44 24.89
CA ASP A 87 43.20 -12.25 24.98
C ASP A 87 43.72 -11.99 23.56
N CYS A 88 44.00 -10.72 23.33
CA CYS A 88 44.67 -10.23 22.14
C CYS A 88 46.05 -10.87 22.05
N TYR A 89 46.30 -11.72 21.06
CA TYR A 89 47.65 -11.95 20.57
C TYR A 89 47.80 -11.31 19.19
N PHE A 90 48.26 -10.06 19.25
CA PHE A 90 49.03 -9.43 18.20
C PHE A 90 50.43 -10.05 18.26
N THR A 91 50.79 -10.89 17.29
CA THR A 91 52.18 -11.25 17.03
C THR A 91 52.39 -11.23 15.53
N GLU A 92 53.00 -10.12 15.12
CA GLU A 92 53.81 -9.83 13.94
C GLU A 92 54.03 -10.97 12.93
N SER A 93 53.76 -10.64 11.67
CA SER A 93 54.22 -11.34 10.48
C SER A 93 55.75 -11.50 10.49
N PRO A 94 56.26 -12.52 9.78
CA PRO A 94 57.32 -12.22 8.83
C PRO A 94 57.05 -12.79 7.44
N THR A 95 57.40 -11.95 6.47
CA THR A 95 57.68 -12.23 5.06
C THR A 95 58.56 -13.45 4.85
N GLU A 96 58.25 -14.25 3.83
CA GLU A 96 59.29 -14.96 3.07
C GLU A 96 58.91 -15.08 1.60
N ASN A 97 59.82 -14.57 0.77
CA ASN A 97 59.85 -14.58 -0.69
C ASN A 97 60.01 -16.00 -1.23
N PHE A 98 59.50 -16.28 -2.44
CA PHE A 98 60.29 -17.00 -3.45
C PHE A 98 59.74 -16.70 -4.86
N GLU A 99 60.55 -16.02 -5.67
CA GLU A 99 60.60 -16.13 -7.15
C GLU A 99 60.94 -17.60 -7.49
N ILE A 100 60.48 -18.21 -8.59
CA ILE A 100 60.73 -17.94 -10.02
C ILE A 100 59.57 -18.53 -10.84
#